data_AF-A0A919DEI5-F1
#
_entry.id   AF-A0A919DEI5-F1
#
_cell.length_a   1.000
_cell.length_b   1.000
_cell.length_c   1.000
_cell.angle_alpha   90.00
_cell.angle_beta   90.00
_cell.angle_gamma   90.00
#
_symmetry.space_group_name_H-M   'P 1'
#
loop_
_entity.id
_entity.type
_entity.pdbx_description
1 polymer ?
#
loop_
_entity_poly.entity_id
_entity_poly.type
_entity_poly.pdbx_seq_one_letter_code
_entity_poly.pdbx_strand_id
1 'polypeptide(L)'
;MSEPRGPGPSPEPEGDREANAEPPRDLPPPDLLEALRQIADTGRAGAGATWDAVKAFRTLVAADVSLARNAAGRAAAFSAMAVIFGGTAWMLLMALVIVLLSRGAGWPWWLAFLACALVSLALAAFGAWRAVYYFDLTRMKATRRQLARLGFGELADFTPAPGSPAPTRTAVQSPETPEGRPLKDEHGVELTPP
;
A
#
# COMPACT_ATOMS: atom_id res chain seq x y z
N MET A 1 92.82 33.54 -32.50
CA MET A 1 91.47 32.94 -32.51
C MET A 1 90.59 33.94 -33.23
N SER A 2 89.97 33.49 -34.33
CA SER A 2 89.58 34.32 -35.48
C SER A 2 88.53 35.40 -35.19
N GLU A 3 88.73 36.50 -35.90
CA GLU A 3 88.17 37.84 -35.80
C GLU A 3 86.81 37.97 -36.59
N PRO A 4 86.25 39.17 -36.86
CA PRO A 4 84.87 39.57 -36.54
C PRO A 4 84.02 39.88 -37.80
N ARG A 5 82.75 40.28 -37.63
CA ARG A 5 82.00 41.23 -38.50
C ARG A 5 80.51 41.34 -38.12
N GLY A 6 80.03 42.56 -37.85
CA GLY A 6 78.61 42.95 -38.07
C GLY A 6 78.40 43.32 -39.56
N PRO A 7 77.44 44.18 -39.96
CA PRO A 7 76.11 44.53 -39.43
C PRO A 7 74.96 44.33 -40.47
N GLY A 8 73.69 44.37 -40.02
CA GLY A 8 72.45 44.57 -40.84
C GLY A 8 72.04 43.40 -41.77
N PRO A 9 70.84 43.39 -42.40
CA PRO A 9 69.78 44.41 -42.47
C PRO A 9 68.38 43.92 -42.02
N SER A 10 67.46 44.86 -41.79
CA SER A 10 66.01 44.61 -41.95
C SER A 10 65.61 45.01 -43.37
N PRO A 11 64.80 44.19 -44.07
CA PRO A 11 63.77 44.78 -44.92
C PRO A 11 62.40 44.09 -44.75
N GLU A 12 61.40 44.89 -45.05
CA GLU A 12 59.96 44.74 -44.85
C GLU A 12 59.27 43.88 -45.96
N PRO A 13 58.03 44.16 -46.40
CA PRO A 13 56.88 43.28 -46.32
C PRO A 13 56.44 42.78 -47.72
N GLU A 14 55.21 42.25 -47.80
CA GLU A 14 54.41 42.02 -49.01
C GLU A 14 54.67 40.75 -49.83
N GLY A 15 53.58 40.27 -50.41
CA GLY A 15 53.38 38.90 -50.86
C GLY A 15 52.01 38.34 -50.46
N ASP A 16 50.98 39.19 -50.41
CA ASP A 16 49.67 38.93 -51.01
C ASP A 16 49.54 37.55 -51.66
N ARG A 17 49.00 36.61 -50.87
CA ARG A 17 48.22 35.49 -51.39
C ARG A 17 46.94 35.42 -50.58
N GLU A 18 45.97 36.20 -51.04
CA GLU A 18 44.58 35.77 -50.98
C GLU A 18 44.49 34.39 -51.66
N ALA A 19 44.60 33.35 -50.86
CA ALA A 19 44.03 32.05 -51.18
C ALA A 19 42.88 31.86 -50.19
N ASN A 20 41.70 32.32 -50.59
CA ASN A 20 40.38 31.86 -50.15
C ASN A 20 40.42 30.91 -48.93
N ALA A 21 40.47 31.46 -47.72
CA ALA A 21 40.01 30.74 -46.55
C ALA A 21 38.49 30.88 -46.55
N GLU A 22 37.86 29.98 -47.29
CA GLU A 22 36.42 29.74 -47.28
C GLU A 22 35.93 29.72 -45.81
N PRO A 23 34.86 30.45 -45.45
CA PRO A 23 34.26 30.26 -44.13
C PRO A 23 33.85 28.79 -44.02
N PRO A 24 34.06 28.08 -42.89
CA PRO A 24 33.58 26.70 -42.74
C PRO A 24 32.05 26.70 -42.83
N ARG A 25 31.54 26.54 -44.05
CA ARG A 25 30.15 26.20 -44.32
C ARG A 25 30.15 24.71 -44.52
N ASP A 26 29.95 24.02 -43.40
CA ASP A 26 29.20 22.77 -43.28
C ASP A 26 29.43 22.23 -41.87
N LEU A 27 28.89 22.94 -40.88
CA LEU A 27 28.41 22.22 -39.70
C LEU A 27 27.28 21.34 -40.23
N PRO A 28 27.35 20.00 -40.08
CA PRO A 28 26.22 19.15 -40.40
C PRO A 28 24.98 19.71 -39.70
N PRO A 29 23.79 19.66 -40.32
CA PRO A 29 22.57 20.05 -39.61
C PRO A 29 22.57 19.35 -38.24
N PRO A 30 22.13 20.02 -37.15
CA PRO A 30 22.15 19.44 -35.81
C PRO A 30 21.64 18.01 -35.90
N ASP A 31 22.47 17.04 -35.53
CA ASP A 31 22.22 15.63 -35.78
C ASP A 31 21.15 15.12 -34.81
N LEU A 32 19.91 15.52 -35.08
CA LEU A 32 18.74 15.22 -34.27
C LEU A 32 18.46 13.72 -34.25
N LEU A 33 18.85 12.99 -35.29
CA LEU A 33 18.77 11.53 -35.32
C LEU A 33 19.77 10.90 -34.35
N GLU A 34 20.98 11.43 -34.26
CA GLU A 34 21.96 10.99 -33.28
C GLU A 34 21.57 11.38 -31.86
N ALA A 35 21.01 12.58 -31.66
CA ALA A 35 20.45 12.98 -30.36
C ALA A 35 19.25 12.11 -29.96
N LEU A 36 18.36 11.75 -30.90
CA LEU A 36 17.24 10.84 -30.67
C LEU A 36 17.72 9.41 -30.39
N ARG A 37 18.77 8.93 -31.06
CA ARG A 37 19.41 7.64 -30.76
C ARG A 37 20.03 7.65 -29.37
N GLN A 38 20.75 8.71 -29.03
CA GLN A 38 21.37 8.86 -27.73
C GLN A 38 20.33 8.95 -26.60
N ILE A 39 19.20 9.63 -26.83
CA ILE A 39 18.06 9.65 -25.90
C ILE A 39 17.38 8.28 -25.82
N ALA A 40 17.21 7.57 -26.94
CA ALA A 40 16.62 6.23 -26.96
C ALA A 40 17.50 5.20 -26.24
N ASP A 41 18.82 5.27 -26.42
CA ASP A 41 19.80 4.40 -25.77
C ASP A 41 19.92 4.71 -24.28
N THR A 42 19.91 6.00 -23.92
CA THR A 42 19.82 6.44 -22.51
C THR A 42 18.50 6.01 -21.88
N GLY A 43 17.40 6.07 -22.63
CA GLY A 43 16.09 5.58 -22.21
C GLY A 43 16.06 4.07 -22.02
N ARG A 44 16.73 3.31 -22.89
CA ARG A 44 16.90 1.85 -22.75
C ARG A 44 17.73 1.49 -21.52
N ALA A 45 18.81 2.22 -21.28
CA ALA A 45 19.64 2.06 -20.10
C ALA A 45 18.86 2.41 -18.81
N GLY A 46 18.07 3.49 -18.81
CA GLY A 46 17.20 3.88 -17.71
C GLY A 46 16.04 2.90 -17.45
N ALA A 47 15.48 2.31 -18.51
CA ALA A 47 14.49 1.25 -18.41
C ALA A 47 15.07 -0.02 -17.77
N GLY A 48 16.31 -0.39 -18.15
CA GLY A 48 17.04 -1.48 -17.52
C GLY A 48 17.28 -1.24 -16.03
N ALA A 49 17.79 -0.06 -15.67
CA ALA A 49 18.02 0.32 -14.27
C ALA A 49 16.73 0.34 -13.43
N THR A 50 15.62 0.78 -14.02
CA THR A 50 14.30 0.75 -13.36
C THR A 50 13.83 -0.69 -13.14
N TRP A 51 14.02 -1.56 -14.12
CA TRP A 51 13.68 -2.98 -13.99
C TRP A 51 14.50 -3.68 -12.91
N ASP A 52 15.80 -3.38 -12.84
CA ASP A 52 16.67 -3.89 -11.79
C ASP A 52 16.27 -3.38 -10.40
N ALA A 53 15.86 -2.11 -10.28
CA ALA A 53 15.33 -1.55 -9.05
C ALA A 53 14.01 -2.23 -8.62
N VAL A 54 13.09 -2.48 -9.54
CA VAL A 54 11.84 -3.20 -9.28
C VAL A 54 12.12 -4.64 -8.84
N LYS A 55 13.08 -5.32 -9.47
CA LYS A 55 13.49 -6.68 -9.10
C LYS A 55 14.13 -6.73 -7.71
N ALA A 56 14.98 -5.77 -7.38
CA ALA A 56 15.57 -5.62 -6.05
C ALA A 56 14.50 -5.35 -4.98
N PHE A 57 13.58 -4.42 -5.24
CA PHE A 57 12.45 -4.14 -4.36
C PHE A 57 11.57 -5.37 -4.12
N ARG A 58 11.24 -6.12 -5.17
CA ARG A 58 10.48 -7.38 -5.05
C ARG A 58 11.21 -8.40 -4.17
N THR A 59 12.53 -8.46 -4.27
CA THR A 59 13.36 -9.38 -3.49
C THR A 59 13.38 -8.97 -2.02
N LEU A 60 13.47 -7.67 -1.72
CA LEU A 60 13.37 -7.14 -0.36
C LEU A 60 12.00 -7.42 0.26
N VAL A 61 10.91 -7.14 -0.46
CA VAL A 61 9.54 -7.45 0.00
C VAL A 61 9.36 -8.94 0.25
N ALA A 62 9.88 -9.81 -0.62
CA ALA A 62 9.83 -11.25 -0.41
C ALA A 62 10.63 -11.67 0.84
N ALA A 63 11.78 -11.03 1.09
CA ALA A 63 12.57 -11.24 2.30
C ALA A 63 11.81 -10.77 3.55
N ASP A 64 11.17 -9.60 3.53
CA ASP A 64 10.36 -9.09 4.63
C ASP A 64 9.19 -10.03 4.95
N VAL A 65 8.50 -10.52 3.92
CA VAL A 65 7.41 -11.51 4.07
C VAL A 65 7.92 -12.84 4.63
N SER A 66 9.10 -13.29 4.21
CA SER A 66 9.73 -14.52 4.73
C SER A 66 10.13 -14.38 6.20
N LEU A 67 10.74 -13.24 6.56
CA LEU A 67 11.13 -12.91 7.92
C LEU A 67 9.88 -12.82 8.82
N ALA A 68 8.84 -12.12 8.35
CA ALA A 68 7.56 -12.00 9.03
C ALA A 68 6.89 -13.37 9.21
N ARG A 69 6.93 -14.27 8.22
CA ARG A 69 6.32 -15.60 8.33
C ARG A 69 7.03 -16.48 9.36
N ASN A 70 8.36 -16.47 9.39
CA ASN A 70 9.14 -17.24 10.36
C ASN A 70 8.92 -16.72 11.79
N ALA A 71 8.91 -15.40 11.97
CA ALA A 71 8.64 -14.78 13.25
C ALA A 71 7.17 -14.94 13.67
N ALA A 72 6.21 -14.76 12.75
CA ALA A 72 4.78 -14.85 13.00
C ALA A 72 4.36 -16.28 13.39
N GLY A 73 4.92 -17.31 12.76
CA GLY A 73 4.61 -18.69 13.14
C GLY A 73 5.02 -19.00 14.58
N ARG A 74 6.22 -18.57 14.99
CA ARG A 74 6.70 -18.71 16.37
C ARG A 74 5.90 -17.84 17.33
N ALA A 75 5.62 -16.59 16.96
CA ALA A 75 4.82 -15.68 17.76
C ALA A 75 3.39 -16.20 17.97
N ALA A 76 2.75 -16.78 16.95
CA ALA A 76 1.44 -17.42 17.05
C ALA A 76 1.47 -18.63 17.99
N ALA A 77 2.52 -19.47 17.91
CA ALA A 77 2.70 -20.58 18.83
C ALA A 77 2.85 -20.12 20.29
N PHE A 78 3.70 -19.12 20.55
CA PHE A 78 3.83 -18.53 21.89
C PHE A 78 2.55 -17.80 22.33
N SER A 79 1.82 -17.18 21.41
CA SER A 79 0.53 -16.54 21.73
C SER A 79 -0.52 -17.58 22.14
N ALA A 80 -0.61 -18.70 21.43
CA ALA A 80 -1.49 -19.81 21.81
C ALA A 80 -1.11 -20.37 23.19
N MET A 81 0.19 -20.58 23.42
CA MET A 81 0.72 -20.98 24.73
C MET A 81 0.33 -19.99 25.83
N ALA A 82 0.52 -18.69 25.59
CA ALA A 82 0.16 -17.63 26.53
C ALA A 82 -1.34 -17.58 26.83
N VAL A 83 -2.21 -17.85 25.85
CA VAL A 83 -3.66 -17.92 26.07
C VAL A 83 -4.03 -19.11 26.94
N ILE A 84 -3.47 -20.30 26.70
CA ILE A 84 -3.75 -21.51 27.48
C ILE A 84 -3.29 -21.33 28.94
N PHE A 85 -2.03 -20.94 29.13
CA PHE A 85 -1.47 -20.74 30.47
C PHE A 85 -2.07 -19.51 31.16
N GLY A 86 -2.34 -18.43 30.44
CA GLY A 86 -3.01 -17.24 30.97
C GLY A 86 -4.43 -17.53 31.42
N GLY A 87 -5.20 -18.29 30.63
CA GLY A 87 -6.54 -18.76 31.02
C GLY A 87 -6.51 -19.67 32.25
N THR A 88 -5.55 -20.60 32.29
CA THR A 88 -5.36 -21.50 33.45
C THR A 88 -4.99 -20.73 34.72
N ALA A 89 -4.01 -19.82 34.61
CA ALA A 89 -3.58 -18.95 35.70
C ALA A 89 -4.73 -18.04 36.19
N TRP A 90 -5.56 -17.53 35.28
CA TRP A 90 -6.74 -16.73 35.64
C TRP A 90 -7.75 -17.53 36.47
N MET A 91 -8.02 -18.78 36.11
CA MET A 91 -8.93 -19.64 36.89
C MET A 91 -8.38 -19.92 38.29
N LEU A 92 -7.08 -20.20 38.40
CA LEU A 92 -6.40 -20.38 39.69
C LEU A 92 -6.41 -19.07 40.51
N LEU A 93 -6.22 -17.93 39.87
CA LEU A 93 -6.29 -16.61 40.50
C LEU A 93 -7.70 -16.34 41.05
N MET A 94 -8.76 -16.56 40.26
CA MET A 94 -10.13 -16.38 40.74
C MET A 94 -10.48 -17.32 41.89
N ALA A 95 -10.04 -18.59 41.81
CA ALA A 95 -10.20 -19.54 42.92
C ALA A 95 -9.49 -19.03 44.18
N LEU A 96 -8.26 -18.53 44.06
CA LEU A 96 -7.52 -17.93 45.17
C LEU A 96 -8.23 -16.69 45.73
N VAL A 97 -8.74 -15.80 44.88
CA VAL A 97 -9.53 -14.62 45.30
C VAL A 97 -10.77 -15.06 46.07
N ILE A 98 -11.51 -16.06 45.59
CA ILE A 98 -12.70 -16.59 46.30
C ILE A 98 -12.32 -17.11 47.69
N VAL A 99 -11.23 -17.89 47.79
CA VAL A 99 -10.75 -18.39 49.09
C VAL A 99 -10.33 -17.23 50.00
N LEU A 100 -9.66 -16.21 49.46
CA LEU A 100 -9.22 -15.05 50.23
C LEU A 100 -10.39 -14.22 50.75
N LEU A 101 -11.42 -13.99 49.93
CA LEU A 101 -12.64 -13.29 50.36
C LEU A 101 -13.41 -14.12 51.39
N SER A 102 -13.54 -15.42 51.15
CA SER A 102 -14.28 -16.32 52.03
C SER A 102 -13.61 -16.48 53.40
N ARG A 103 -12.31 -16.78 53.42
CA ARG A 103 -11.58 -17.06 54.67
C ARG A 103 -10.91 -15.85 55.30
N GLY A 104 -10.44 -14.90 54.50
CA GLY A 104 -9.76 -13.70 54.99
C GLY A 104 -10.75 -12.61 55.40
N ALA A 105 -11.73 -12.31 54.54
CA ALA A 105 -12.74 -11.27 54.80
C ALA A 105 -14.04 -11.81 55.43
N GLY A 106 -14.16 -13.14 55.60
CA GLY A 106 -15.33 -13.78 56.20
C GLY A 106 -16.58 -13.72 55.32
N TRP A 107 -16.45 -13.47 54.02
CA TRP A 107 -17.62 -13.36 53.14
C TRP A 107 -18.33 -14.71 52.98
N PRO A 108 -19.68 -14.71 52.91
CA PRO A 108 -20.39 -15.93 52.57
C PRO A 108 -20.04 -16.34 51.13
N TRP A 109 -19.97 -17.65 50.89
CA TRP A 109 -19.42 -18.21 49.64
C TRP A 109 -20.14 -17.70 48.40
N TRP A 110 -21.47 -17.58 48.44
CA TRP A 110 -22.27 -17.07 47.32
C TRP A 110 -21.88 -15.66 46.91
N LEU A 111 -21.52 -14.79 47.86
CA LEU A 111 -21.14 -13.41 47.58
C LEU A 111 -19.75 -13.33 46.94
N ALA A 112 -18.80 -14.18 47.38
CA ALA A 112 -17.49 -14.29 46.75
C ALA A 112 -17.60 -14.81 45.31
N PHE A 113 -18.41 -15.85 45.08
CA PHE A 113 -18.69 -16.35 43.73
C PHE A 113 -19.37 -15.30 42.85
N LEU A 114 -20.38 -14.59 43.38
CA LEU A 114 -21.09 -13.55 42.66
C LEU A 114 -20.15 -12.41 42.25
N ALA A 115 -19.28 -11.96 43.16
CA ALA A 115 -18.30 -10.92 42.87
C ALA A 115 -17.33 -11.34 41.74
N CYS A 116 -16.74 -12.54 41.82
CA CYS A 116 -15.87 -13.05 40.75
C CYS A 116 -16.62 -13.24 39.42
N ALA A 117 -17.87 -13.68 39.46
CA ALA A 117 -18.72 -13.83 38.28
C ALA A 117 -18.99 -12.48 37.61
N LEU A 118 -19.33 -11.44 38.38
CA LEU A 118 -19.55 -10.08 37.87
C LEU A 118 -18.30 -9.50 37.23
N VAL A 119 -17.13 -9.65 37.86
CA VAL A 119 -15.84 -9.21 37.29
C VAL A 119 -15.55 -9.93 35.97
N SER A 120 -15.74 -11.25 35.93
CA SER A 120 -15.51 -12.04 34.72
C SER A 120 -16.47 -11.66 33.59
N LEU A 121 -17.75 -11.43 33.91
CA LEU A 121 -18.76 -10.99 32.94
C LEU A 121 -18.45 -9.60 32.39
N ALA A 122 -18.01 -8.67 33.25
CA ALA A 122 -17.62 -7.32 32.84
C ALA A 122 -16.42 -7.35 31.88
N LEU A 123 -15.37 -8.13 32.21
CA LEU A 123 -14.21 -8.30 31.32
C LEU A 123 -14.60 -8.96 29.99
N ALA A 124 -15.47 -9.98 30.02
CA ALA A 124 -15.96 -10.65 28.82
C ALA A 124 -16.76 -9.69 27.93
N ALA A 125 -17.68 -8.91 28.52
CA ALA A 125 -18.46 -7.90 27.80
C ALA A 125 -17.57 -6.80 27.20
N PHE A 126 -16.58 -6.33 27.97
CA PHE A 126 -15.59 -5.37 27.46
C PHE A 126 -14.78 -5.96 26.29
N GLY A 127 -14.32 -7.20 26.41
CA GLY A 127 -13.61 -7.91 25.34
C GLY A 127 -14.46 -8.05 24.07
N ALA A 128 -15.73 -8.45 24.22
CA ALA A 128 -16.67 -8.54 23.11
C ALA A 128 -16.92 -7.17 22.45
N TRP A 129 -17.13 -6.12 23.26
CA TRP A 129 -17.32 -4.76 22.75
C TRP A 129 -16.09 -4.26 21.97
N ARG A 130 -14.89 -4.49 22.50
CA ARG A 130 -13.64 -4.15 21.80
C ARG A 130 -13.48 -4.95 20.52
N ALA A 131 -13.80 -6.24 20.54
CA ALA A 131 -13.74 -7.07 19.34
C ALA A 131 -14.66 -6.52 18.24
N VAL A 132 -15.92 -6.21 18.56
CA VAL A 132 -16.87 -5.58 17.61
C VAL A 132 -16.33 -4.25 17.09
N TYR A 133 -15.81 -3.40 17.96
CA TYR A 133 -15.20 -2.12 17.57
C TYR A 133 -14.04 -2.29 16.58
N TYR A 134 -13.13 -3.24 16.82
CA TYR A 134 -12.03 -3.52 15.89
C TYR A 134 -12.49 -4.19 14.59
N PHE A 135 -13.55 -5.01 14.64
CA PHE A 135 -14.18 -5.54 13.43
C PHE A 135 -14.79 -4.45 12.56
N ASP A 136 -15.37 -3.42 13.16
CA ASP A 136 -15.89 -2.28 12.41
C ASP A 136 -14.76 -1.44 11.78
N LEU A 137 -13.60 -1.33 12.43
CA LEU A 137 -12.41 -0.69 11.86
C LEU A 137 -11.81 -1.46 10.68
N THR A 138 -11.94 -2.80 10.69
CA THR A 138 -11.42 -3.67 9.63
C THR A 138 -12.44 -3.95 8.53
N ARG A 139 -13.71 -3.55 8.71
CA ARG A 139 -14.64 -3.42 7.58
C ARG A 139 -14.17 -2.28 6.71
N MET A 140 -13.27 -2.62 5.79
CA MET A 140 -12.86 -1.85 4.64
C MET A 140 -14.06 -1.56 3.72
N LYS A 141 -15.07 -0.83 4.20
CA LYS A 141 -16.28 -0.47 3.45
C LYS A 141 -15.90 0.36 2.22
N ALA A 142 -14.86 1.20 2.34
CA ALA A 142 -14.26 1.95 1.24
C ALA A 142 -13.56 1.02 0.23
N THR A 143 -12.67 0.12 0.69
CA THR A 143 -11.92 -0.79 -0.18
C THR A 143 -12.81 -1.85 -0.81
N ARG A 144 -13.90 -2.26 -0.14
CA ARG A 144 -14.92 -3.17 -0.69
C ARG A 144 -15.73 -2.48 -1.80
N ARG A 145 -16.07 -1.20 -1.63
CA ARG A 145 -16.63 -0.36 -2.71
C ARG A 145 -15.62 -0.11 -3.84
N GLN A 146 -14.33 0.00 -3.55
CA GLN A 146 -13.28 0.20 -4.55
C GLN A 146 -12.94 -1.08 -5.33
N LEU A 147 -12.86 -2.24 -4.67
CA LEU A 147 -12.72 -3.55 -5.35
C LEU A 147 -13.94 -3.84 -6.22
N ALA A 148 -15.15 -3.53 -5.75
CA ALA A 148 -16.36 -3.62 -6.56
C ALA A 148 -16.29 -2.71 -7.80
N ARG A 149 -15.81 -1.46 -7.66
CA ARG A 149 -15.57 -0.54 -8.79
C ARG A 149 -14.44 -0.99 -9.74
N LEU A 150 -13.52 -1.82 -9.27
CA LEU A 150 -12.42 -2.42 -10.04
C LEU A 150 -12.78 -3.80 -10.64
N GLY A 151 -14.02 -4.27 -10.47
CA GLY A 151 -14.51 -5.52 -11.07
C GLY A 151 -14.13 -6.79 -10.32
N PHE A 152 -13.69 -6.70 -9.05
CA PHE A 152 -13.38 -7.87 -8.22
C PHE A 152 -14.48 -8.10 -7.17
N GLY A 153 -15.23 -9.22 -7.32
CA GLY A 153 -16.30 -9.66 -6.42
C GLY A 153 -17.69 -9.65 -7.06
N GLU A 154 -18.68 -10.25 -6.40
CA GLU A 154 -20.09 -10.46 -6.82
C GLU A 154 -20.85 -9.21 -7.32
N LEU A 155 -20.31 -7.99 -7.10
CA LEU A 155 -20.84 -6.74 -7.66
C LEU A 155 -20.31 -6.40 -9.07
N ALA A 156 -19.37 -7.20 -9.61
CA ALA A 156 -18.87 -7.06 -10.98
C ALA A 156 -19.97 -7.35 -12.02
N ASP A 157 -20.92 -8.23 -11.67
CA ASP A 157 -22.04 -8.60 -12.55
C ASP A 157 -23.05 -7.47 -12.77
N PHE A 158 -23.04 -6.44 -11.92
CA PHE A 158 -23.93 -5.27 -12.02
C PHE A 158 -23.22 -4.00 -12.53
N THR A 159 -21.93 -4.06 -12.87
CA THR A 159 -21.19 -2.91 -13.40
C THR A 159 -21.11 -3.01 -14.93
N PRO A 160 -21.71 -2.08 -15.70
CA PRO A 160 -21.60 -2.11 -17.16
C PRO A 160 -20.14 -1.98 -17.59
N ALA A 161 -19.72 -2.80 -18.56
CA ALA A 161 -18.35 -2.79 -19.07
C ALA A 161 -17.93 -1.38 -19.54
N PRO A 162 -16.66 -0.97 -19.28
CA PRO A 162 -16.18 0.34 -19.69
C PRO A 162 -16.15 0.41 -21.22
N GLY A 163 -17.06 1.19 -21.80
CA GLY A 163 -17.21 1.38 -23.25
C GLY A 163 -18.62 1.25 -23.80
N SER A 164 -19.64 0.95 -22.99
CA SER A 164 -21.03 0.85 -23.51
C SER A 164 -21.66 2.23 -23.73
N PRO A 165 -22.22 2.53 -24.91
CA PRO A 165 -22.83 3.83 -25.21
C PRO A 165 -24.26 3.88 -24.64
N ALA A 166 -24.38 4.06 -23.32
CA ALA A 166 -25.65 4.34 -22.68
C ALA A 166 -25.55 5.64 -21.87
N PRO A 167 -26.37 6.66 -22.17
CA PRO A 167 -26.25 7.97 -21.56
C PRO A 167 -26.62 7.92 -20.08
N THR A 168 -25.81 8.60 -19.25
CA THR A 168 -25.92 8.79 -17.79
C THR A 168 -27.22 9.49 -17.32
N ARG A 169 -28.25 9.62 -18.16
CA ARG A 169 -29.44 10.45 -17.89
C ARG A 169 -30.73 9.68 -17.58
N THR A 170 -30.74 8.35 -17.65
CA THR A 170 -31.96 7.55 -17.46
C THR A 170 -31.90 6.63 -16.23
N ALA A 171 -31.14 7.00 -15.20
CA ALA A 171 -31.22 6.38 -13.87
C ALA A 171 -31.82 7.32 -12.81
N VAL A 172 -32.44 8.42 -13.25
CA VAL A 172 -33.31 9.26 -12.41
C VAL A 172 -34.74 9.15 -12.95
N GLN A 173 -35.28 7.93 -12.91
CA GLN A 173 -36.72 7.73 -12.87
C GLN A 173 -37.00 6.83 -11.69
N SER A 174 -37.37 7.47 -10.58
CA SER A 174 -38.13 6.82 -9.52
C SER A 174 -39.29 6.04 -10.15
N PRO A 175 -39.46 4.76 -9.83
CA PRO A 175 -40.80 4.24 -9.65
C PRO A 175 -41.21 4.59 -8.22
N GLU A 176 -41.89 5.72 -8.06
CA GLU A 176 -42.84 5.81 -6.95
C GLU A 176 -43.95 4.79 -7.24
N THR A 177 -43.92 3.68 -6.52
CA THR A 177 -45.05 2.75 -6.47
C THR A 177 -46.13 3.35 -5.56
N PRO A 178 -47.43 3.33 -5.92
CA PRO A 178 -48.52 3.95 -5.12
C PRO A 178 -48.83 3.30 -3.76
N GLU A 179 -47.93 2.50 -3.17
CA GLU A 179 -48.31 1.60 -2.07
C GLU A 179 -47.22 1.31 -1.01
N GLY A 180 -46.18 2.13 -0.87
CA GLY A 180 -45.37 2.19 0.37
C GLY A 180 -44.84 0.86 0.92
N ARG A 181 -44.56 -0.14 0.08
CA ARG A 181 -43.98 -1.42 0.50
C ARG A 181 -42.57 -1.62 -0.07
N PRO A 182 -41.60 -2.08 0.74
CA PRO A 182 -40.25 -2.32 0.27
C PRO A 182 -40.23 -3.46 -0.76
N LEU A 183 -39.46 -3.26 -1.83
CA LEU A 183 -39.21 -4.30 -2.84
C LEU A 183 -38.45 -5.45 -2.19
N LYS A 184 -39.05 -6.64 -2.25
CA LYS A 184 -38.54 -7.90 -1.71
C LYS A 184 -37.97 -8.71 -2.88
N ASP A 185 -36.79 -9.30 -2.74
CA ASP A 185 -36.25 -10.23 -3.74
C ASP A 185 -37.02 -11.57 -3.74
N GLU A 186 -36.73 -12.48 -4.69
CA GLU A 186 -37.38 -13.80 -4.77
C GLU A 186 -37.11 -14.70 -3.53
N HIS A 187 -36.16 -14.31 -2.69
CA HIS A 187 -35.75 -15.00 -1.46
C HIS A 187 -36.30 -14.34 -0.19
N GLY A 188 -37.11 -13.29 -0.32
CA GLY A 188 -37.79 -12.68 0.80
C GLY A 188 -36.95 -11.70 1.61
N VAL A 189 -35.84 -11.17 1.08
CA VAL A 189 -34.96 -10.25 1.81
C VAL A 189 -35.32 -8.80 1.48
N GLU A 190 -35.48 -7.97 2.52
CA GLU A 190 -35.73 -6.53 2.37
C GLU A 190 -34.45 -5.81 1.92
N LEU A 191 -34.50 -5.23 0.73
CA LEU A 191 -33.44 -4.37 0.23
C LEU A 191 -33.51 -3.00 0.93
N THR A 192 -32.59 -2.75 1.85
CA THR A 192 -32.41 -1.41 2.44
C THR A 192 -31.68 -0.51 1.43
N PRO A 193 -32.25 0.62 0.99
CA PRO A 193 -31.58 1.56 0.09
C PRO A 193 -30.38 2.26 0.76
N PRO A 194 -29.44 2.82 -0.02
CA PRO A 194 -28.13 3.30 0.45
C PRO A 194 -28.17 4.49 1.40
#